data_AF-A0A0Q6KF86-F1
#
_entry.id   AF-A0A0Q6KF86-F1
#
_cell.length_a   1.000
_cell.length_b   1.000
_cell.length_c   1.000
_cell.angle_alpha   90.00
_cell.angle_beta   90.00
_cell.angle_gamma   90.00
#
_symmetry.space_group_name_H-M   'P 1'
#
loop_
_entity.id
_entity.type
_entity.pdbx_description
1 polymer ?
#
loop_
_entity_poly.entity_id
_entity_poly.type
_entity_poly.pdbx_seq_one_letter_code
_entity_poly.pdbx_strand_id
1 'polypeptide(L)'
;MALIWSSDDAWALIEPHLSRKQSWTRRMYEWQVISGIMHVLKGACPWFSCPADYGSSTTVYNRVNRESRRGFWLTLLISTES
;
A
#
# COMPACT_ATOMS: atom_id res chain seq x y z
N MET A 1 -16.58 5.74 8.57
CA MET A 1 -15.30 5.29 9.17
C MET A 1 -14.18 6.07 8.51
N ALA A 2 -13.30 6.72 9.28
CA ALA A 2 -12.23 7.57 8.75
C ALA A 2 -11.16 6.71 8.06
N LEU A 3 -11.01 6.87 6.74
CA LEU A 3 -9.88 6.33 6.00
C LEU A 3 -8.63 7.03 6.54
N ILE A 4 -7.82 6.31 7.30
CA ILE A 4 -6.57 6.82 7.85
C ILE A 4 -5.61 6.94 6.67
N TRP A 5 -5.46 8.15 6.14
CA TRP A 5 -4.41 8.46 5.17
C TRP A 5 -3.07 8.38 5.89
N SER A 6 -2.20 7.51 5.39
CA SER A 6 -0.85 7.31 5.89
C SER A 6 -0.10 8.64 5.86
N SER A 7 0.60 8.99 6.95
CA SER A 7 1.45 10.18 7.07
C SER A 7 2.34 10.35 5.83
N ASP A 8 2.52 11.58 5.35
CA ASP A 8 3.33 11.92 4.17
C ASP A 8 4.75 11.31 4.21
N ASP A 9 5.29 11.05 5.41
CA ASP A 9 6.59 10.41 5.64
C ASP A 9 6.66 8.98 5.09
N ALA A 10 5.63 8.17 5.36
CA ALA A 10 5.55 6.82 4.82
C ALA A 10 5.46 6.87 3.28
N TRP A 11 4.88 7.95 2.75
CA TRP A 11 4.73 8.13 1.33
C TRP A 11 6.03 8.52 0.62
N ALA A 12 6.84 9.38 1.24
CA ALA A 12 8.17 9.74 0.75
C ALA A 12 9.10 8.51 0.60
N LEU A 13 8.92 7.49 1.45
CA LEU A 13 9.65 6.23 1.38
C LEU A 13 9.19 5.33 0.21
N ILE A 14 7.93 5.42 -0.20
CA ILE A 14 7.33 4.56 -1.22
C ILE A 14 7.43 5.17 -2.63
N GLU A 15 7.33 6.49 -2.72
CA GLU A 15 7.44 7.24 -3.97
C GLU A 15 8.61 6.81 -4.89
N PRO A 16 9.84 6.59 -4.40
CA PRO A 16 10.95 6.16 -5.26
C PRO A 16 10.78 4.74 -5.83
N HIS A 17 9.96 3.89 -5.20
CA HIS A 17 9.68 2.53 -5.67
C HIS A 17 8.52 2.47 -6.66
N LEU A 18 7.74 3.56 -6.78
CA LEU A 18 6.72 3.70 -7.80
C LEU A 18 7.36 4.12 -9.11
N SER A 19 6.92 3.49 -10.21
CA SER A 19 7.37 3.90 -11.53
C SER A 19 6.86 5.32 -11.82
N ARG A 20 7.80 6.29 -11.90
CA ARG A 20 7.52 7.73 -12.11
C ARG A 20 6.75 8.06 -13.40
N LYS A 21 6.66 7.14 -14.36
CA LYS A 21 5.98 7.34 -15.65
C LYS A 21 4.46 7.09 -15.63
N GLN A 22 3.83 7.07 -14.46
CA GLN A 22 2.41 6.78 -14.34
C GLN A 22 1.56 8.07 -14.35
N SER A 23 0.43 8.03 -15.06
CA SER A 23 -0.62 9.04 -14.99
C SER A 23 -1.06 9.28 -13.53
N TRP A 24 -1.46 10.51 -13.20
CA TRP A 24 -2.00 10.89 -11.89
C TRP A 24 -3.12 9.97 -11.39
N THR A 25 -4.02 9.52 -12.27
CA THR A 25 -5.09 8.58 -11.93
C THR A 25 -4.54 7.24 -11.47
N ARG A 26 -3.49 6.76 -12.14
CA ARG A 26 -2.82 5.51 -11.81
C ARG A 26 -2.00 5.67 -10.53
N ARG A 27 -1.44 6.85 -10.29
CA ARG A 27 -0.75 7.21 -9.05
C ARG A 27 -1.72 7.14 -7.86
N MET A 28 -2.89 7.78 -7.92
CA MET A 28 -3.90 7.71 -6.86
C MET A 28 -4.39 6.27 -6.59
N TYR A 29 -4.60 5.49 -7.66
CA TYR A 29 -4.97 4.07 -7.52
C TYR A 29 -3.88 3.27 -6.79
N GLU A 30 -2.61 3.50 -7.13
CA GLU A 30 -1.50 2.84 -6.46
C GLU A 30 -1.42 3.25 -4.98
N TRP A 31 -1.73 4.51 -4.65
CA TRP A 31 -1.79 4.99 -3.26
C TRP A 31 -2.87 4.28 -2.44
N GLN A 32 -4.05 4.14 -3.01
CA GLN A 32 -5.17 3.40 -2.41
C GLN A 32 -4.79 1.94 -2.16
N VAL A 33 -4.18 1.28 -3.15
CA VAL A 33 -3.74 -0.11 -3.00
C VAL A 33 -2.68 -0.25 -1.90
N ILE A 34 -1.68 0.63 -1.89
CA ILE A 34 -0.57 0.55 -0.91
C ILE A 34 -1.05 0.85 0.52
N SER A 35 -1.95 1.81 0.69
CA SER A 35 -2.55 2.10 2.01
C SER A 35 -3.40 0.93 2.51
N GLY A 36 -4.19 0.28 1.64
CA GLY A 36 -4.91 -0.95 1.99
C GLY A 36 -3.99 -2.09 2.42
N ILE A 37 -2.84 -2.25 1.76
CA ILE A 37 -1.82 -3.24 2.13
C ILE A 37 -1.26 -2.97 3.52
N MET A 38 -0.86 -1.74 3.81
CA MET A 38 -0.36 -1.39 5.16
C MET A 38 -1.39 -1.64 6.25
N HIS A 39 -2.64 -1.32 5.98
CA HIS A 39 -3.72 -1.52 6.94
C HIS A 39 -3.91 -3.00 7.27
N VAL A 40 -3.86 -3.86 6.26
CA VAL A 40 -3.94 -5.32 6.46
C VAL A 40 -2.68 -5.85 7.16
N LEU A 41 -1.49 -5.39 6.78
CA LEU A 41 -0.23 -5.83 7.38
C LEU A 41 -0.06 -5.39 8.84
N LYS A 42 -0.60 -4.21 9.22
CA LYS A 42 -0.66 -3.75 10.61
C LYS A 42 -1.73 -4.48 11.45
N GLY A 43 -2.43 -5.45 10.87
CA GLY A 43 -3.43 -6.26 11.58
C GLY A 43 -4.76 -5.56 11.81
N ALA A 44 -5.01 -4.43 11.16
CA ALA A 44 -6.24 -3.66 11.36
C ALA A 44 -7.45 -4.26 10.63
N CYS A 45 -7.24 -5.12 9.63
CA CYS A 45 -8.32 -5.79 8.90
C CYS A 45 -7.84 -7.08 8.18
N PRO A 46 -8.64 -8.17 8.14
CA PRO A 46 -8.36 -9.32 7.27
C PRO A 46 -8.37 -8.94 5.79
N TRP A 47 -7.53 -9.58 4.96
CA TRP A 47 -7.48 -9.38 3.49
C TRP A 47 -8.86 -9.40 2.81
N PHE A 48 -9.77 -10.25 3.30
CA PHE A 48 -11.13 -10.40 2.76
C PHE A 48 -12.03 -9.20 3.03
N SER A 49 -11.79 -8.47 4.12
CA SER A 49 -12.58 -7.31 4.52
C SER A 49 -11.94 -6.00 4.10
N CYS A 50 -10.98 -6.04 3.15
CA CYS A 50 -10.36 -4.83 2.61
C CYS A 50 -11.44 -4.01 1.86
N PRO A 51 -11.69 -2.75 2.27
CA PRO A 51 -12.67 -1.89 1.62
C PRO A 51 -12.40 -1.75 0.12
N ALA A 52 -13.47 -1.76 -0.69
CA ALA A 52 -13.37 -1.52 -2.13
C ALA A 52 -12.74 -0.15 -2.47
N ASP A 53 -12.76 0.79 -1.52
CA ASP A 53 -12.08 2.09 -1.59
C ASP A 53 -10.54 1.97 -1.75
N TYR A 54 -9.94 0.85 -1.35
CA TYR A 54 -8.51 0.57 -1.56
C TYR A 54 -8.24 -0.15 -2.89
N GLY A 55 -9.27 -0.43 -3.68
CA GLY A 55 -9.23 -1.24 -4.90
C GLY A 55 -9.70 -2.67 -4.66
N SER A 56 -9.90 -3.42 -5.76
CA SER A 56 -10.28 -4.84 -5.66
C SER A 56 -9.25 -5.61 -4.85
N SER A 57 -9.72 -6.43 -3.91
CA SER A 57 -8.88 -7.31 -3.07
C SER A 57 -7.87 -8.13 -3.88
N THR A 58 -8.25 -8.53 -5.11
CA THR A 58 -7.38 -9.24 -6.04
C THR A 58 -6.18 -8.39 -6.51
N THR A 59 -6.38 -7.10 -6.79
CA THR A 59 -5.29 -6.20 -7.19
C THR A 59 -4.33 -5.95 -6.04
N VAL A 60 -4.89 -5.73 -4.85
CA VAL A 60 -4.12 -5.55 -3.61
C VAL A 60 -3.26 -6.79 -3.36
N TYR A 61 -3.85 -7.99 -3.40
CA TYR A 61 -3.15 -9.26 -3.24
C TYR A 61 -2.05 -9.48 -4.29
N ASN A 62 -2.36 -9.27 -5.58
CA ASN A 62 -1.39 -9.44 -6.66
C ASN A 62 -0.20 -8.47 -6.52
N ARG A 63 -0.46 -7.25 -6.02
CA ARG A 63 0.58 -6.27 -5.79
C ARG A 63 1.47 -6.65 -4.61
N VAL A 64 0.89 -7.11 -3.51
CA VAL A 64 1.64 -7.65 -2.37
C VAL A 64 2.54 -8.77 -2.85
N ASN A 65 2.00 -9.73 -3.60
CA ASN A 65 2.75 -10.88 -4.08
C ASN A 65 3.92 -10.48 -5.01
N ARG A 66 3.74 -9.43 -5.82
CA ARG A 66 4.79 -8.91 -6.71
C ARG A 66 5.94 -8.25 -5.95
N GLU A 67 5.61 -7.42 -4.95
CA GLU A 67 6.60 -6.62 -4.22
C GLU A 67 7.17 -7.37 -3.00
N SER A 68 6.45 -8.35 -2.46
CA SER A 68 6.93 -9.25 -1.39
C SER A 68 8.10 -10.11 -1.85
N ARG A 69 8.11 -10.51 -3.13
CA ARG A 69 9.27 -11.16 -3.78
C ARG A 69 10.53 -10.29 -3.78
N ARG A 70 10.40 -8.98 -3.57
CA ARG A 70 11.52 -8.02 -3.51
C ARG A 70 11.89 -7.63 -2.08
N GLY A 71 11.21 -8.17 -1.07
CA GLY A 71 11.40 -7.78 0.33
C GLY A 71 10.92 -6.36 0.67
N PHE A 72 10.23 -5.70 -0.26
CA PHE A 72 9.87 -4.28 -0.15
C PHE A 72 9.01 -3.98 1.08
N TRP A 73 7.99 -4.79 1.34
CA TRP A 73 7.06 -4.58 2.47
C TRP A 73 7.72 -4.75 3.83
N LEU A 74 8.69 -5.66 3.93
CA LEU A 74 9.47 -5.88 5.16
C LEU A 74 10.33 -4.66 5.47
N THR A 75 11.07 -4.16 4.48
CA THR A 75 11.86 -2.93 4.64
C THR A 75 10.97 -1.74 5.01
N LEU A 76 9.79 -1.64 4.39
CA LEU A 76 8.87 -0.55 4.67
C LEU A 76 8.31 -0.60 6.09
N LEU A 77 7.87 -1.78 6.54
CA LEU A 77 7.33 -1.98 7.90
C LEU A 77 8.37 -1.64 8.96
N ILE A 78 9.60 -2.15 8.80
CA ILE A 78 10.71 -1.89 9.71
C ILE A 78 11.02 -0.38 9.75
N SER A 79 11.00 0.29 8.60
CA SER A 79 11.25 1.74 8.51
C SER A 79 10.12 2.59 9.12
N THR A 80 8.90 2.07 9.24
CA THR A 80 7.77 2.79 9.86
C THR A 80 7.64 2.57 11.36
N GLU A 81 8.40 1.63 11.93
CA GLU A 81 8.44 1.36 13.38
C GLU A 81 9.66 1.98 14.07
N SER A 82 10.46 2.80 13.36
CA SER A 82 11.60 3.57 13.91
C SER A 82 11.30 5.05 14.08
#